data_AF-S2XGY5-F1
#
_entry.id   AF-S2XGY5-F1
#
_cell.length_a   1.000
_cell.length_b   1.000
_cell.length_c   1.000
_cell.angle_alpha   90.00
_cell.angle_beta   90.00
_cell.angle_gamma   90.00
#
_symmetry.space_group_name_H-M   'P 1'
#
loop_
_entity.id
_entity.type
_entity.pdbx_description
1 polymer ?
#
loop_
_entity_poly.entity_id
_entity_poly.type
_entity_poly.pdbx_seq_one_letter_code
_entity_poly.pdbx_strand_id
1 'polypeptide(L)'
;MKMEQVKKFLRSLIYKNYDEFAKVLGYKDWKVAEENTFYVWRLGEDAGWYATELPNKKWAVWNDEGQPPYSIKVFLTWSESIEQLRKLFEEKGLPEDYWLPEGFDENENIFMKEPDRDKKM
;
A
#
# COMPACT_ATOMS: atom_id res chain seq x y z
N MET A 1 -3.93 -18.20 -30.58
CA MET A 1 -4.62 -17.65 -29.38
C MET A 1 -4.87 -16.16 -29.62
N LYS A 2 -6.12 -15.67 -29.50
CA LYS A 2 -6.46 -14.26 -29.80
C LYS A 2 -5.96 -13.33 -28.69
N MET A 3 -5.49 -12.13 -29.03
CA MET A 3 -4.96 -11.12 -28.07
C MET A 3 -5.92 -10.83 -26.90
N GLU A 4 -7.24 -10.83 -27.14
CA GLU A 4 -8.24 -10.65 -26.09
C GLU A 4 -8.26 -11.78 -25.06
N GLN A 5 -8.00 -13.02 -25.47
CA GLN A 5 -7.93 -14.16 -24.54
C GLN A 5 -6.69 -14.00 -23.64
N VAL A 6 -5.55 -13.63 -24.21
CA VAL A 6 -4.30 -13.38 -23.46
C VAL A 6 -4.49 -12.28 -22.41
N LYS A 7 -5.13 -11.16 -22.78
CA LYS A 7 -5.44 -10.07 -21.84
C LYS A 7 -6.36 -10.50 -20.70
N LYS A 8 -7.39 -11.30 -20.98
CA LYS A 8 -8.31 -11.83 -19.97
C LYS A 8 -7.59 -12.78 -18.99
N PHE A 9 -6.73 -13.66 -19.51
CA PHE A 9 -5.93 -14.55 -18.68
C PHE A 9 -4.94 -13.80 -17.78
N LEU A 10 -4.22 -12.81 -18.32
CA LEU A 10 -3.28 -11.98 -17.55
C LEU A 10 -3.99 -11.21 -16.43
N ARG A 11 -5.12 -10.57 -16.74
CA ARG A 11 -5.94 -9.86 -15.73
C ARG A 11 -6.43 -10.79 -14.62
N SER A 12 -6.90 -11.99 -14.98
CA SER A 12 -7.33 -12.99 -14.01
C SER A 12 -6.18 -13.48 -13.14
N LEU A 13 -4.96 -13.58 -13.68
CA LEU A 13 -3.79 -14.03 -12.93
C LEU A 13 -3.32 -12.96 -11.94
N ILE A 14 -3.26 -11.69 -12.37
CA ILE A 14 -2.94 -10.55 -11.51
C ILE A 14 -3.95 -10.47 -10.36
N TYR A 15 -5.25 -10.53 -10.67
CA TYR A 15 -6.30 -10.48 -9.64
C TYR A 15 -6.18 -11.62 -8.62
N LYS A 16 -5.86 -12.84 -9.08
CA LYS A 16 -5.65 -13.99 -8.19
C LYS A 16 -4.45 -13.80 -7.26
N ASN A 17 -3.34 -13.27 -7.78
CA ASN A 17 -2.14 -13.02 -6.96
C ASN A 17 -2.41 -11.97 -5.88
N TYR A 18 -3.20 -10.94 -6.20
CA TYR A 18 -3.63 -9.94 -5.23
C TYR A 18 -4.61 -10.48 -4.19
N ASP A 19 -5.53 -11.38 -4.56
CA ASP A 19 -6.37 -12.09 -3.59
C ASP A 19 -5.55 -13.00 -2.66
N GLU A 20 -4.45 -13.58 -3.15
CA GLU A 20 -3.51 -14.32 -2.30
C GLU A 20 -2.75 -13.38 -1.36
N PHE A 21 -2.32 -12.21 -1.83
CA PHE A 21 -1.71 -11.20 -0.98
C PHE A 21 -2.67 -10.63 0.07
N ALA A 22 -3.94 -10.43 -0.28
CA ALA A 22 -4.98 -10.02 0.66
C ALA A 22 -5.09 -10.99 1.84
N LYS A 23 -4.96 -12.30 1.60
CA LYS A 23 -4.95 -13.31 2.66
C LYS A 23 -3.73 -13.19 3.57
N VAL A 24 -2.57 -12.80 3.03
CA VAL A 24 -1.36 -12.49 3.83
C VAL A 24 -1.63 -11.30 4.76
N LEU A 25 -2.37 -10.30 4.28
CA LEU A 25 -2.85 -9.16 5.08
C LEU A 25 -4.04 -9.51 6.01
N GLY A 26 -4.51 -10.76 6.01
CA GLY A 26 -5.63 -11.22 6.84
C GLY A 26 -7.03 -10.91 6.29
N TYR A 27 -7.12 -10.44 5.04
CA TYR A 27 -8.37 -10.14 4.35
C TYR A 27 -8.87 -11.31 3.50
N LYS A 28 -10.17 -11.25 3.16
CA LYS A 28 -10.83 -12.27 2.33
C LYS A 28 -10.39 -12.21 0.87
N ASP A 29 -10.32 -10.99 0.34
CA ASP A 29 -10.04 -10.66 -1.06
C ASP A 29 -9.36 -9.30 -1.15
N TRP A 30 -8.78 -9.00 -2.32
CA TRP A 30 -8.04 -7.76 -2.54
C TRP A 30 -8.91 -6.53 -2.40
N LYS A 31 -10.18 -6.61 -2.78
CA LYS A 31 -11.11 -5.47 -2.70
C LYS A 31 -11.18 -4.93 -1.27
N VAL A 32 -11.35 -5.80 -0.28
CA VAL A 32 -11.41 -5.36 1.13
C VAL A 32 -10.03 -4.90 1.63
N ALA A 33 -8.95 -5.54 1.20
CA ALA A 33 -7.59 -5.13 1.58
C ALA A 33 -7.24 -3.73 1.03
N GLU A 34 -7.61 -3.44 -0.21
CA GLU A 34 -7.39 -2.18 -0.90
C GLU A 34 -8.10 -1.02 -0.21
N GLU A 35 -9.35 -1.21 0.24
CA GLU A 35 -10.10 -0.22 1.04
C GLU A 35 -9.40 0.16 2.36
N ASN A 36 -8.49 -0.68 2.86
CA ASN A 36 -7.72 -0.46 4.09
C ASN A 36 -6.23 -0.17 3.83
N THR A 37 -5.82 -0.07 2.57
CA THR A 37 -4.46 0.21 2.13
C THR A 37 -4.34 1.66 1.73
N PHE A 38 -3.33 2.36 2.21
CA PHE A 38 -3.07 3.76 1.89
C PHE A 38 -1.75 3.87 1.15
N TYR A 39 -1.76 4.56 0.02
CA TYR A 39 -0.54 4.91 -0.69
C TYR A 39 0.22 6.01 0.07
N VAL A 40 1.54 5.92 0.08
CA VAL A 40 2.39 6.87 0.82
C VAL A 40 3.37 7.60 -0.08
N TRP A 41 4.10 6.88 -0.93
CA TRP A 41 5.03 7.48 -1.90
C TRP A 41 5.45 6.50 -2.99
N ARG A 42 6.00 6.99 -4.11
CA ARG A 42 6.54 6.17 -5.22
C ARG A 42 8.04 6.29 -5.38
N LEU A 43 8.64 5.23 -5.89
CA LEU A 43 9.97 5.20 -6.47
C LEU A 43 9.85 5.07 -8.00
N GLY A 44 9.57 6.18 -8.68
CA GLY A 44 9.41 6.18 -10.15
C GLY A 44 8.13 5.49 -10.65
N GLU A 45 8.13 4.96 -11.88
CA GLU A 45 6.96 4.28 -12.49
C GLU A 45 6.73 2.86 -11.98
N ASP A 46 7.70 2.26 -11.30
CA ASP A 46 7.74 0.80 -11.12
C ASP A 46 7.39 0.31 -9.71
N ALA A 47 7.46 1.16 -8.68
CA ALA A 47 7.08 0.76 -7.32
C ALA A 47 6.54 1.89 -6.43
N GLY A 48 5.51 1.59 -5.65
CA GLY A 48 4.92 2.40 -4.58
C GLY A 48 5.13 1.76 -3.21
N TRP A 49 5.11 2.60 -2.17
CA TRP A 49 5.08 2.19 -0.78
C TRP A 49 3.71 2.46 -0.18
N TYR A 50 3.23 1.47 0.56
CA TYR A 50 1.88 1.43 1.10
C TYR A 50 1.89 1.09 2.58
N ALA A 51 0.84 1.51 3.26
CA ALA A 51 0.52 1.11 4.63
C ALA A 51 -0.92 0.60 4.68
N THR A 52 -1.10 -0.63 5.14
CA THR A 52 -2.42 -1.26 5.26
C THR A 52 -2.78 -1.43 6.73
N GLU A 53 -3.91 -0.87 7.17
CA GLU A 53 -4.49 -1.23 8.46
C GLU A 53 -4.95 -2.69 8.37
N LEU A 54 -4.54 -3.55 9.29
CA LEU A 54 -4.89 -4.97 9.34
C LEU A 54 -6.19 -5.18 10.13
N PRO A 55 -6.88 -6.32 9.99
CA PRO A 55 -8.10 -6.61 10.75
C PRO A 55 -7.92 -6.58 12.28
N ASN A 56 -6.70 -6.79 12.76
CA ASN A 56 -6.33 -6.72 14.17
C ASN A 56 -5.89 -5.32 14.63
N LYS A 57 -6.15 -4.27 13.84
CA LYS A 57 -5.82 -2.86 14.13
C LYS A 57 -4.32 -2.53 14.18
N LYS A 58 -3.48 -3.41 13.64
CA LYS A 58 -2.06 -3.16 13.40
C LYS A 58 -1.85 -2.61 11.99
N TRP A 59 -0.64 -2.17 11.68
CA TRP A 59 -0.31 -1.56 10.39
C TRP A 59 0.77 -2.35 9.67
N ALA A 60 0.49 -2.82 8.45
CA ALA A 60 1.46 -3.48 7.59
C ALA A 60 2.04 -2.49 6.57
N VAL A 61 3.36 -2.32 6.58
CA VAL A 61 4.10 -1.58 5.55
C VAL A 61 4.62 -2.55 4.51
N TRP A 62 4.45 -2.21 3.24
CA TRP A 62 4.91 -3.01 2.10
C TRP A 62 5.13 -2.13 0.87
N ASN A 63 5.80 -2.69 -0.14
CA ASN A 63 5.91 -2.09 -1.46
C ASN A 63 5.47 -3.10 -2.51
N ASP A 64 5.04 -2.62 -3.67
CA ASP A 64 4.60 -3.45 -4.79
C ASP A 64 5.75 -3.85 -5.74
N GLU A 65 7.00 -3.81 -5.27
CA GLU A 65 8.16 -4.19 -6.06
C GLU A 65 8.11 -5.70 -6.39
N GLY A 66 8.11 -6.03 -7.68
CA GLY A 66 8.09 -7.41 -8.17
C GLY A 66 6.69 -7.96 -8.38
N GLN A 67 6.35 -9.08 -7.73
CA GLN A 67 5.06 -9.77 -7.87
C GLN A 67 4.50 -10.15 -6.49
N PRO A 68 3.17 -10.08 -6.28
CA PRO A 68 2.55 -10.52 -5.04
C PRO A 68 2.73 -12.05 -4.82
N PRO A 69 2.73 -12.53 -3.56
CA PRO A 69 2.55 -11.76 -2.33
C PRO A 69 3.80 -10.95 -1.96
N TYR A 70 3.60 -9.68 -1.62
CA TYR A 70 4.68 -8.79 -1.24
C TYR A 70 5.17 -9.03 0.19
N SER A 71 6.42 -8.66 0.47
CA SER A 71 6.94 -8.70 1.83
C SER A 71 6.28 -7.62 2.68
N ILE A 72 5.83 -7.98 3.88
CA ILE A 72 5.20 -7.05 4.82
C ILE A 72 6.03 -6.91 6.09
N LYS A 73 6.04 -5.70 6.66
CA LYS A 73 6.52 -5.44 8.02
C LYS A 73 5.38 -4.86 8.85
N VAL A 74 5.08 -5.48 9.98
CA VAL A 74 3.92 -5.12 10.82
C VAL A 74 4.34 -4.27 12.01
N PHE A 75 3.59 -3.21 12.26
CA PHE A 75 3.75 -2.23 13.33
C PHE A 75 2.48 -2.19 14.19
N LEU A 76 2.60 -1.76 15.45
CA LEU A 76 1.45 -1.70 16.36
C LEU A 76 0.56 -0.50 16.05
N THR A 77 1.14 0.60 15.60
CA THR A 77 0.42 1.87 15.38
C THR A 77 0.72 2.47 14.01
N TRP A 78 -0.17 3.35 13.56
CA TRP A 78 0.06 4.16 12.38
C TRP A 78 1.35 4.98 12.52
N SER A 79 1.54 5.68 13.65
CA SER A 79 2.72 6.52 13.89
C SER A 79 4.03 5.76 13.69
N GLU A 80 4.14 4.54 14.23
CA GLU A 80 5.32 3.69 14.01
C GLU A 80 5.52 3.33 12.53
N SER A 81 4.43 3.03 11.82
CA SER A 81 4.47 2.65 10.41
C SER A 81 4.88 3.82 9.51
N ILE A 82 4.32 5.00 9.73
CA ILE A 82 4.61 6.20 8.92
C ILE A 82 5.99 6.77 9.25
N GLU A 83 6.46 6.66 10.49
CA GLU A 83 7.84 6.98 10.86
C GLU A 83 8.85 6.07 10.17
N GLN A 84 8.57 4.75 10.09
CA GLN A 84 9.42 3.83 9.34
C GLN A 84 9.46 4.21 7.85
N LEU A 85 8.30 4.51 7.26
CA LEU A 85 8.19 4.92 5.87
C LEU A 85 8.95 6.24 5.62
N ARG A 86 8.88 7.20 6.55
CA ARG A 86 9.61 8.46 6.45
C ARG A 86 11.11 8.23 6.47
N LYS A 87 11.61 7.37 7.37
CA LYS A 87 13.03 7.00 7.42
C LYS A 87 13.49 6.39 6.09
N LEU A 88 12.72 5.44 5.54
CA LEU A 88 13.02 4.80 4.25
C LEU A 88 13.03 5.81 3.08
N PHE A 89 12.10 6.75 3.11
CA PHE A 89 12.00 7.82 2.12
C PHE A 89 13.23 8.74 2.16
N GLU A 90 13.64 9.18 3.35
CA GLU A 90 14.82 10.02 3.58
C GLU A 90 16.12 9.30 3.21
N GLU A 91 16.26 8.01 3.57
CA GLU A 91 17.41 7.17 3.20
C GLU A 91 17.59 7.06 1.68
N LYS A 92 16.49 7.13 0.92
CA LYS A 92 16.51 7.10 -0.54
C LYS A 92 16.78 8.46 -1.18
N GLY A 93 16.79 9.54 -0.41
CA GLY A 93 17.07 10.89 -0.89
C GLY A 93 16.06 11.39 -1.93
N LEU A 94 14.79 10.98 -1.80
CA LEU A 94 13.74 11.35 -2.75
C LEU A 94 13.28 12.81 -2.54
N PRO A 95 12.84 13.51 -3.59
CA PRO A 95 12.26 14.85 -3.46
C PRO A 95 10.96 14.80 -2.66
N GLU A 96 10.72 15.79 -1.78
CA GLU A 96 9.54 15.85 -0.91
C GLU A 96 8.20 15.73 -1.67
N ASP A 97 8.14 16.19 -2.92
CA ASP A 97 6.94 16.07 -3.79
C ASP A 97 6.49 14.62 -4.04
N TYR A 98 7.34 13.63 -3.74
CA TYR A 98 7.02 12.21 -3.83
C TYR A 98 6.36 11.67 -2.55
N TRP A 99 6.44 12.41 -1.45
CA TRP A 99 5.82 12.07 -0.18
C TRP A 99 4.36 12.55 -0.18
N LEU A 100 3.47 11.68 -0.65
CA LEU A 100 2.04 11.96 -0.84
C LEU A 100 1.18 10.94 -0.09
N PRO A 101 1.17 10.93 1.26
CA PRO A 101 0.31 10.05 2.04
C PRO A 101 -1.17 10.31 1.79
N GLU A 102 -1.89 9.28 1.36
CA GLU A 102 -3.34 9.31 1.23
C GLU A 102 -4.04 9.38 2.60
N GLY A 103 -5.28 9.89 2.59
CA GLY A 103 -6.12 9.94 3.78
C GLY A 103 -5.94 11.20 4.63
N PHE A 104 -5.33 12.24 4.07
CA PHE A 104 -5.03 13.50 4.75
C PHE A 104 -5.32 14.70 3.86
N ASP A 105 -5.75 15.82 4.47
CA ASP A 105 -5.74 17.13 3.78
C ASP A 105 -4.34 17.75 3.82
N GLU A 106 -4.07 18.72 2.94
CA GLU A 106 -2.75 19.36 2.72
C GLU A 106 -2.06 19.91 3.98
N ASN A 107 -2.80 20.22 5.05
CA ASN A 107 -2.27 20.82 6.28
C ASN A 107 -2.34 19.90 7.50
N GLU A 108 -2.75 18.64 7.32
CA GLU A 108 -2.88 17.71 8.43
C GLU A 108 -1.53 17.09 8.83
N ASN A 109 -1.29 16.97 10.14
CA ASN A 109 -0.09 16.29 10.62
C ASN A 109 -0.26 14.78 10.51
N ILE A 110 0.31 14.21 9.45
CA ILE A 110 0.26 12.79 9.12
C ILE A 110 0.86 11.88 10.21
N PHE A 111 1.73 12.38 11.09
CA PHE A 111 2.39 11.56 12.12
C PHE A 111 1.53 11.40 13.39
N MET A 112 0.55 12.28 13.57
CA MET A 112 -0.23 12.41 14.82
C MET A 112 -1.61 11.74 14.76
N LYS A 113 -2.08 11.34 13.59
CA LYS A 113 -3.39 10.71 13.42
C LYS A 113 -3.37 9.67 12.30
N GLU A 114 -4.27 8.69 12.39
CA GLU A 114 -4.48 7.68 11.35
C GLU A 114 -5.08 8.30 10.08
N PRO A 115 -4.82 7.71 8.89
CA PRO A 115 -5.39 8.18 7.64
C PRO A 115 -6.90 7.95 7.57
N ASP A 116 -7.59 8.89 6.94
CA ASP A 116 -9.02 8.84 6.73
C ASP A 116 -9.36 8.12 5.41
N ARG A 117 -10.17 7.07 5.48
CA ARG A 117 -10.59 6.29 4.29
C ARG A 117 -11.42 7.12 3.33
N ASP A 118 -12.19 8.08 3.84
CA ASP A 118 -13.05 8.95 3.02
C ASP A 118 -12.23 10.00 2.25
N LYS A 119 -10.94 10.14 2.59
CA LYS A 119 -9.98 11.04 1.93
C LYS A 119 -8.94 10.31 1.07
N LYS A 120 -9.12 9.00 0.81
CA LYS A 120 -8.34 8.32 -0.23
C LYS A 120 -8.73 8.85 -1.62
N MET A 121 -7.74 9.09 -2.47
CA MET A 121 -7.93 9.55 -3.85
C MET A 121 -8.24 8.42 -4.82
#